data_AF-A0A7W7FLK4-F1
#
_entry.id   AF-A0A7W7FLK4-F1
#
_cell.length_a   1.000
_cell.length_b   1.000
_cell.length_c   1.000
_cell.angle_alpha   90.00
_cell.angle_beta   90.00
_cell.angle_gamma   90.00
#
_symmetry.space_group_name_H-M   'P 1'
#
loop_
_entity.id
_entity.type
_entity.pdbx_description
1 polymer ?
#
loop_
_entity_poly.entity_id
_entity_poly.type
_entity_poly.pdbx_seq_one_letter_code
_entity_poly.pdbx_strand_id
1 'polypeptide(L)' 'MGTRWDSGAEPPASVPALLHEQIAVVDATVTLSGVQPKPRWTLTWLEGRPVAELETGAVVRQDRDGQVVVGHVDALED' A
#
# COMPACT_ATOMS: atom_id res chain seq x y z
N MET A 1 -0.54 -15.76 -2.37
CA MET A 1 -0.69 -15.21 -1.02
C MET A 1 0.34 -14.11 -0.86
N GLY A 2 -0.09 -12.89 -0.51
CA GLY A 2 0.79 -11.72 -0.43
C GLY A 2 1.55 -11.61 0.90
N THR A 3 2.60 -10.78 0.94
CA THR A 3 3.22 -10.36 2.20
C THR A 3 2.30 -9.34 2.88
N ARG A 4 2.06 -9.48 4.19
CA ARG A 4 1.21 -8.56 4.96
C ARG A 4 1.95 -7.99 6.16
N TRP A 5 1.75 -6.71 6.46
CA TRP A 5 2.34 -6.02 7.60
C TRP A 5 1.43 -4.88 8.08
N ASP A 6 1.62 -4.43 9.32
CA ASP A 6 0.84 -3.33 9.90
C ASP A 6 1.23 -1.96 9.34
N SER A 7 0.26 -1.07 9.16
CA SER A 7 0.51 0.33 8.83
C SER A 7 1.44 1.01 9.85
N GLY A 8 2.44 1.73 9.35
CA GLY A 8 3.46 2.40 10.15
C GLY A 8 4.52 1.48 10.76
N ALA A 9 4.53 0.19 10.41
CA ALA A 9 5.68 -0.69 10.65
C ALA A 9 6.68 -0.60 9.50
N GLU A 10 7.93 -1.01 9.73
CA GLU A 10 8.94 -1.16 8.69
C GLU A 10 8.45 -2.10 7.58
N PRO A 11 8.42 -1.68 6.30
CA PRO A 11 8.08 -2.56 5.20
C PRO A 11 8.98 -3.81 5.17
N PRO A 12 8.43 -5.03 5.06
CA PRO A 12 9.24 -6.24 4.95
C PRO A 12 10.19 -6.21 3.75
N ALA A 13 11.26 -7.00 3.79
CA ALA A 13 12.26 -7.07 2.72
C ALA A 13 11.70 -7.47 1.33
N SER A 14 10.52 -8.07 1.27
CA SER A 14 9.82 -8.37 0.01
C SER A 14 9.18 -7.13 -0.64
N VAL A 15 9.03 -6.02 0.08
CA VAL A 15 8.48 -4.76 -0.42
C VAL A 15 9.59 -3.97 -1.14
N PRO A 16 9.46 -3.72 -2.45
CA PRO A 16 10.47 -2.98 -3.20
C PRO A 16 10.68 -1.56 -2.66
N ALA A 17 11.95 -1.15 -2.55
CA ALA A 17 12.35 0.17 -2.02
C ALA A 17 11.67 1.35 -2.73
N LEU A 18 11.38 1.21 -4.03
CA LEU A 18 10.68 2.23 -4.81
C LEU A 18 9.30 2.60 -4.23
N LEU A 19 8.62 1.68 -3.53
CA LEU A 19 7.31 1.95 -2.92
C LEU A 19 7.41 2.61 -1.53
N HIS A 20 8.57 2.59 -0.87
CA HIS A 20 8.70 2.93 0.55
C HIS A 20 8.29 4.36 0.87
N GLU A 21 8.70 5.33 0.04
CA GLU A 21 8.36 6.74 0.24
C GLU A 21 6.84 6.95 0.23
N GLN A 22 6.15 6.40 -0.77
CA GLN A 22 4.71 6.58 -0.92
C GLN A 22 3.91 5.78 0.11
N ILE A 23 4.40 4.61 0.54
CA ILE A 23 3.83 3.87 1.69
C ILE A 23 3.90 4.72 2.96
N ALA A 24 5.05 5.35 3.23
CA ALA A 24 5.23 6.20 4.41
C ALA A 24 4.30 7.44 4.38
N VAL A 25 4.08 8.03 3.19
CA VAL A 25 3.11 9.12 3.02
C VAL A 25 1.70 8.66 3.36
N VAL A 26 1.26 7.49 2.89
CA VAL A 26 -0.07 6.96 3.23
C VAL A 26 -0.17 6.62 4.72
N ASP A 27 0.85 5.98 5.30
CA ASP A 27 0.91 5.66 6.73
C ASP A 27 0.80 6.90 7.64
N ALA A 28 1.35 8.04 7.21
CA ALA A 28 1.18 9.31 7.92
C ALA A 28 -0.30 9.73 7.97
N THR A 29 -1.06 9.53 6.90
CA THR A 29 -2.51 9.85 6.87
C THR A 29 -3.32 8.93 7.78
N VAL A 30 -2.99 7.64 7.83
CA VAL A 30 -3.59 6.67 8.76
C VAL A 30 -3.31 7.08 10.20
N THR A 31 -2.07 7.45 10.50
CA THR A 31 -1.66 7.89 11.84
C THR A 31 -2.42 9.14 12.28
N LEU A 32 -2.57 10.13 11.40
CA LEU A 32 -3.33 11.35 11.68
C LEU A 32 -4.83 11.09 11.88
N SER A 33 -5.37 10.06 11.22
CA SER A 33 -6.78 9.68 11.34
C SER A 33 -7.09 8.98 12.67
N GLY A 34 -6.08 8.46 13.38
CA GLY A 34 -6.24 7.81 14.68
C GLY A 34 -7.03 6.48 14.63
N VAL A 35 -7.16 5.87 13.46
CA VAL A 35 -7.97 4.64 13.28
C VAL A 35 -7.32 3.47 14.03
N GLN A 36 -8.15 2.67 14.72
CA GLN A 36 -7.70 1.50 15.48
C GLN A 36 -8.67 0.32 15.31
N PRO A 37 -8.18 -0.93 15.16
CA PRO A 37 -6.76 -1.29 15.03
C PRO A 37 -6.16 -0.71 13.74
N LYS A 38 -4.82 -0.61 13.71
CA LYS A 38 -4.13 -0.13 12.50
C LYS A 38 -4.47 -1.04 11.32
N PRO A 39 -4.84 -0.48 10.15
CA PRO A 39 -5.05 -1.26 8.95
C PRO A 39 -3.72 -1.87 8.49
N ARG A 40 -3.79 -2.99 7.79
CA ARG A 40 -2.63 -3.73 7.30
C ARG A 40 -2.46 -3.54 5.80
N TRP A 41 -1.21 -3.44 5.40
CA TRP A 41 -0.80 -3.51 4.01
C TRP A 41 -0.74 -4.96 3.53
N THR A 42 -1.06 -5.19 2.27
CA THR A 42 -0.84 -6.46 1.58
C THR A 42 -0.10 -6.18 0.27
N LEU A 43 1.10 -6.75 0.12
CA LEU A 43 1.86 -6.74 -1.13
C LEU A 43 1.41 -7.90 -2.02
N THR A 44 1.04 -7.56 -3.24
CA THR A 44 0.82 -8.51 -4.33
C THR A 44 1.66 -8.13 -5.55
N TRP A 45 1.82 -9.07 -6.47
CA TRP A 45 2.53 -8.86 -7.73
C TRP A 45 1.55 -9.12 -8.87
N LEU A 46 1.22 -8.07 -9.63
CA LEU A 46 0.31 -8.14 -10.76
C LEU A 46 1.08 -7.87 -12.05
N GLU A 47 1.08 -8.85 -12.96
CA GLU A 47 1.84 -8.77 -14.23
C GLU A 47 3.33 -8.40 -14.00
N GLY A 48 3.93 -8.93 -12.93
CA GLY A 48 5.32 -8.66 -12.56
C GLY A 48 5.57 -7.32 -11.86
N ARG A 49 4.52 -6.52 -11.58
CA ARG A 49 4.64 -5.23 -10.91
C ARG A 49 4.12 -5.27 -9.47
N PRO A 50 4.78 -4.61 -8.52
CA PRO A 50 4.38 -4.62 -7.13
C PRO A 50 3.16 -3.69 -6.90
N VAL A 51 2.21 -4.19 -6.11
CA VAL A 51 1.01 -3.48 -5.67
C VAL A 51 0.85 -3.68 -4.17
N ALA A 52 1.02 -2.62 -3.39
CA ALA A 52 0.74 -2.59 -1.97
C ALA A 52 -0.65 -1.98 -1.75
N GLU A 53 -1.56 -2.77 -1.21
CA GLU A 53 -2.93 -2.34 -0.88
C GLU A 53 -3.10 -2.29 0.64
N LEU A 54 -3.65 -1.19 1.15
CA LEU A 54 -4.03 -1.03 2.54
C LEU A 54 -5.47 -1.50 2.74
N GLU A 55 -5.78 -2.12 3.88
CA GLU A 55 -7.14 -2.57 4.23
C GLU A 55 -8.23 -1.47 4.13
N THR A 56 -7.85 -0.18 4.12
CA THR A 56 -8.77 0.96 3.91
C THR A 56 -8.99 1.32 2.45
N GLY A 57 -8.45 0.55 1.50
CA GLY A 57 -8.60 0.76 0.06
C GLY A 57 -7.51 1.60 -0.61
N ALA A 58 -6.58 2.19 0.14
CA ALA A 58 -5.44 2.91 -0.46
C ALA A 58 -4.49 1.93 -1.19
N VAL A 59 -3.99 2.33 -2.36
CA VAL A 59 -3.09 1.51 -3.18
C VAL A 59 -1.85 2.29 -3.56
N VAL A 60 -0.67 1.70 -3.34
CA VAL A 60 0.63 2.19 -3.81
C VAL A 60 1.20 1.15 -4.78
N ARG A 61 1.42 1.54 -6.04
CA ARG A 61 1.85 0.59 -7.08
C ARG A 61 2.81 1.20 -8.09
N GLN A 62 3.57 0.33 -8.75
CA GLN A 62 4.29 0.70 -9.96
C GLN A 62 3.36 0.62 -11.18
N ASP A 63 3.32 1.68 -11.98
CA ASP A 63 2.59 1.74 -13.24
C ASP A 63 3.40 1.11 -14.41
N ARG A 64 2.84 1.09 -15.62
CA ARG A 64 3.48 0.56 -16.83
C ARG A 64 4.70 1.36 -17.26
N ASP A 65 4.74 2.67 -16.99
CA ASP A 65 5.90 3.53 -17.23
C ASP A 65 6.95 3.45 -16.11
N GLY A 66 6.73 2.56 -15.14
CA GLY A 66 7.65 2.33 -14.02
C GLY A 66 7.55 3.38 -12.92
N GLN A 67 6.60 4.32 -13.00
CA GLN A 67 6.38 5.35 -11.99
C GLN A 67 5.59 4.80 -10.80
N VAL A 68 5.82 5.34 -9.62
CA VAL A 68 5.05 5.01 -8.43
C VAL A 68 3.84 5.92 -8.36
N VAL A 69 2.65 5.31 -8.29
CA VAL A 69 1.39 6.03 -8.19
C VAL A 69 0.63 5.58 -6.95
N VAL A 70 -0.04 6.55 -6.31
CA VAL A 70 -0.96 6.33 -5.21
C VAL A 70 -2.38 6.50 -5.72
N GLY A 71 -3.26 5.56 -5.38
CA GLY A 71 -4.67 5.62 -5.71
C GLY A 71 -5.52 5.00 -4.62
N HIS A 72 -6.79 4.79 -4.93
CA HIS A 72 -7.75 4.11 -4.08
C HIS A 72 -8.46 3.06 -4.94
N VAL A 73 -8.72 1.87 -4.40
CA VAL A 73 -9.68 0.97 -5.05
C VAL A 73 -11.05 1.59 -4.87
N ASP A 74 -11.63 2.16 -5.93
CA ASP A 74 -13.05 2.48 -5.93
C ASP A 74 -13.79 1.20 -5.55
N ALA A 75 -14.41 1.20 -4.37
CA ALA A 75 -15.44 0.22 -4.08
C ALA A 75 -16.52 0.50 -5.12
N LEU A 76 -16.55 -0.32 -6.19
CA LEU A 76 -17.59 -0.23 -7.20
C LEU A 76 -18.92 -0.22 -6.45
N GLU A 77 -19.59 0.93 -6.43
CA GLU A 77 -20.96 1.05 -5.96
C GLU A 77 -21.80 0.17 -6.89
N ASP A 78 -22.51 -0.82 -6.32
CA ASP A 78 -23.55 -1.59 -7.01
C ASP A 78 -24.84 -0.76 -7.11
#